data_AF-A0A7V8X2D4-F1
#
_entry.id   AF-A0A7V8X2D4-F1
#
_cell.length_a   1.000
_cell.length_b   1.000
_cell.length_c   1.000
_cell.angle_alpha   90.00
_cell.angle_beta   90.00
_cell.angle_gamma   90.00
#
_symmetry.space_group_name_H-M   'P 1'
#
loop_
_entity.id
_entity.type
_entity.pdbx_description
1 polymer ?
#
loop_
_entity_poly.entity_id
_entity_poly.type
_entity_poly.pdbx_seq_one_letter_code
_entity_poly.pdbx_strand_id
1 'polypeptide(L)'
;METQEGLRLHDRRRRIRPQGLSGPTVWRSPWDRQIVRLAVPALGSLIAEPLYILADTAVIGHLGTPQLAGLAVAGSILLTAHALCIFLAYGTTAAVARLLGAGDEAGAAHQAVQGLWLGGGLGVVLAAVG
;
A
#
# COMPACT_ATOMS: atom_id res chain seq x y z
N MET A 1 -48.53 26.97 28.00
CA MET A 1 -49.22 25.84 27.34
C MET A 1 -48.59 25.59 25.97
N GLU A 2 -47.28 25.31 25.91
CA GLU A 2 -46.51 25.17 24.64
C GLU A 2 -45.62 23.92 24.69
N THR A 3 -46.17 22.82 25.22
CA THR A 3 -45.46 21.54 25.44
C THR A 3 -46.14 20.39 24.70
N GLN A 4 -46.35 20.53 23.39
CA GLN A 4 -46.98 19.48 22.55
C GLN A 4 -46.33 19.27 21.17
N GLU A 5 -45.09 19.74 20.92
CA GLU A 5 -44.35 19.42 19.68
C GLU A 5 -43.27 18.33 19.86
N GLY A 6 -43.03 17.88 21.10
CA GLY A 6 -41.99 16.91 21.44
C GLY A 6 -42.30 15.42 21.20
N LEU A 7 -43.47 15.07 20.63
CA LEU A 7 -43.94 13.67 20.56
C LEU A 7 -44.13 13.09 19.15
N ARG A 8 -43.65 13.76 18.10
CA ARG A 8 -43.73 13.26 16.70
C ARG A 8 -42.44 12.65 16.14
N LEU A 9 -41.46 12.31 16.99
CA LEU A 9 -40.12 11.87 16.53
C LEU A 9 -39.72 10.45 16.96
N HIS A 10 -40.68 9.52 17.12
CA HIS A 10 -40.34 8.22 17.68
C HIS A 10 -40.98 6.97 17.06
N ASP A 11 -41.20 6.93 15.74
CA ASP A 11 -41.31 5.62 15.09
C ASP A 11 -40.92 5.58 13.61
N ARG A 12 -39.63 5.43 13.34
CA ARG A 12 -39.12 4.87 12.08
C ARG A 12 -38.31 3.61 12.37
N ARG A 13 -38.92 2.60 13.00
CA ARG A 13 -38.34 1.25 13.03
C ARG A 13 -38.39 0.65 11.62
N ARG A 14 -37.32 0.90 10.85
CA ARG A 14 -37.02 0.22 9.58
C ARG A 14 -36.96 -1.30 9.85
N ARG A 15 -37.98 -2.02 9.39
CA ARG A 15 -37.96 -3.49 9.30
C ARG A 15 -36.87 -3.92 8.33
N ILE A 16 -35.72 -4.35 8.85
CA ILE A 16 -34.75 -5.13 8.08
C ILE A 16 -35.35 -6.53 7.96
N ARG A 17 -35.81 -6.88 6.74
CA ARG A 17 -36.36 -8.19 6.42
C ARG A 17 -35.17 -9.10 6.04
N PRO A 18 -34.77 -10.10 6.85
CA PRO A 18 -33.73 -11.03 6.44
C PRO A 18 -34.32 -11.89 5.31
N GLN A 19 -33.76 -11.74 4.10
CA GLN A 19 -34.14 -12.55 2.95
C GLN A 19 -33.52 -13.94 3.14
N GLY A 20 -34.37 -14.96 3.06
CA GLY A 20 -34.03 -16.35 3.36
C GLY A 20 -32.95 -16.92 2.44
N LEU A 21 -32.08 -17.70 3.06
CA LEU A 21 -31.09 -18.56 2.41
C LEU A 21 -31.81 -19.79 1.86
N SER A 22 -31.95 -19.91 0.54
CA SER A 22 -32.47 -21.13 -0.09
C SER A 22 -31.83 -21.36 -1.46
N GLY A 23 -30.99 -22.40 -1.54
CA GLY A 23 -30.57 -23.05 -2.78
C GLY A 23 -29.05 -23.34 -2.89
N PRO A 24 -28.62 -24.58 -3.22
CA PRO A 24 -27.26 -24.84 -3.66
C PRO A 24 -27.14 -24.35 -5.11
N THR A 25 -26.80 -23.08 -5.29
CA THR A 25 -26.42 -22.55 -6.60
C THR A 25 -24.93 -22.28 -6.58
N VAL A 26 -24.20 -22.90 -7.51
CA VAL A 26 -22.82 -22.54 -7.79
C VAL A 26 -22.81 -21.03 -8.01
N TRP A 27 -22.15 -20.32 -7.10
CA TRP A 27 -22.01 -18.87 -7.08
C TRP A 27 -21.23 -18.44 -8.33
N ARG A 28 -21.91 -18.32 -9.47
CA ARG A 28 -21.45 -17.47 -10.57
C ARG A 28 -22.16 -16.15 -10.41
N SER A 29 -21.62 -15.35 -9.50
CA SER A 29 -22.05 -13.98 -9.29
C SER A 29 -21.62 -13.14 -10.50
N PRO A 30 -22.45 -12.21 -11.01
CA PRO A 30 -22.03 -11.29 -12.08
C PRO A 30 -20.77 -10.49 -11.72
N TRP A 31 -20.43 -10.41 -10.42
CA TRP A 31 -19.21 -9.78 -9.90
C TRP A 31 -17.95 -10.64 -10.08
N ASP A 32 -18.04 -11.97 -10.26
CA ASP A 32 -16.85 -12.84 -10.34
C ASP A 32 -15.97 -12.47 -11.52
N ARG A 33 -16.57 -12.10 -12.66
CA ARG A 33 -15.82 -11.63 -13.82
C ARG A 33 -15.13 -10.29 -13.57
N GLN A 34 -15.74 -9.40 -12.77
CA GLN A 34 -15.11 -8.12 -12.39
C GLN A 34 -13.99 -8.34 -11.37
N ILE A 35 -14.21 -9.22 -10.38
CA ILE A 35 -13.21 -9.60 -9.39
C ILE A 35 -12.01 -10.21 -10.11
N VAL A 36 -12.21 -11.19 -11.01
CA VAL A 36 -11.10 -11.78 -11.78
C VAL A 36 -10.39 -10.74 -12.64
N ARG A 37 -11.12 -9.80 -13.26
CA ARG A 37 -10.52 -8.72 -14.06
C ARG A 37 -9.62 -7.78 -13.24
N LEU A 38 -9.91 -7.58 -11.96
CA LEU A 38 -9.06 -6.80 -11.04
C LEU A 38 -7.99 -7.67 -10.38
N ALA A 39 -8.33 -8.90 -10.04
CA ALA A 39 -7.48 -9.83 -9.32
C ALA A 39 -6.31 -10.32 -10.18
N VAL A 40 -6.51 -10.57 -11.48
CA VAL A 40 -5.42 -10.99 -12.38
C VAL A 40 -4.29 -9.95 -12.44
N PRO A 41 -4.53 -8.66 -12.72
CA PRO A 41 -3.46 -7.66 -12.71
C PRO A 41 -2.90 -7.38 -11.30
N ALA A 42 -3.73 -7.44 -10.25
CA ALA A 42 -3.25 -7.30 -8.87
C ALA A 42 -2.32 -8.45 -8.47
N LEU A 43 -2.68 -9.69 -8.79
CA LEU A 43 -1.85 -10.87 -8.56
C LEU A 43 -0.56 -10.81 -9.37
N GLY A 44 -0.66 -10.40 -10.64
CA GLY A 44 0.50 -10.17 -11.50
C GLY A 44 1.49 -9.17 -10.88
N SER A 45 0.97 -8.09 -10.31
CA SER A 45 1.79 -7.09 -9.60
C SER A 45 2.41 -7.66 -8.31
N LEU A 46 1.67 -8.50 -7.59
CA LEU A 46 2.14 -9.14 -6.35
C LEU A 46 3.28 -10.13 -6.59
N ILE A 47 3.23 -10.90 -7.68
CA ILE A 47 4.28 -11.88 -8.01
C ILE A 47 5.42 -11.28 -8.82
N ALA A 48 5.28 -10.09 -9.38
CA ALA A 48 6.30 -9.45 -10.21
C ALA A 48 7.61 -9.22 -9.44
N GLU A 49 7.52 -8.72 -8.22
CA GLU A 49 8.68 -8.44 -7.37
C GLU A 49 9.50 -9.70 -7.04
N PRO A 50 8.93 -10.79 -6.51
CA PRO A 50 9.70 -12.00 -6.25
C PRO A 50 10.22 -12.67 -7.53
N LEU A 51 9.48 -12.59 -8.64
CA LEU A 51 9.96 -13.10 -9.93
C LEU A 51 11.17 -12.31 -10.44
N TYR A 52 11.19 -10.99 -10.26
CA TYR A 52 12.33 -10.15 -10.61
C TYR A 52 13.58 -10.56 -9.84
N ILE A 53 13.47 -10.75 -8.52
CA ILE A 53 14.59 -11.20 -7.69
C ILE A 53 15.09 -12.59 -8.12
N LEU A 54 14.17 -13.52 -8.40
CA LEU A 54 14.52 -14.87 -8.85
C LEU A 54 15.24 -14.84 -10.21
N ALA A 55 14.77 -14.03 -11.14
CA ALA A 55 15.38 -13.86 -12.46
C ALA A 55 16.78 -13.26 -12.35
N ASP A 56 16.97 -12.20 -11.55
CA ASP A 56 18.26 -11.57 -11.32
C ASP A 56 19.26 -12.56 -10.70
N THR A 57 18.81 -13.31 -9.69
CA THR A 57 19.61 -14.37 -9.05
C THR A 57 19.97 -15.49 -10.03
N ALA A 58 19.06 -15.90 -10.92
CA ALA A 58 19.32 -16.93 -11.93
C ALA A 58 20.33 -16.46 -12.99
N VAL A 59 20.24 -15.20 -13.41
CA VAL A 59 21.20 -14.56 -14.33
C VAL A 59 22.58 -14.51 -13.66
N ILE A 60 22.67 -14.02 -12.44
CA ILE A 60 23.97 -13.89 -11.79
C ILE A 60 24.53 -15.26 -11.38
N GLY A 61 23.67 -16.21 -11.04
CA GLY A 61 24.04 -17.58 -10.71
C GLY A 61 24.68 -18.34 -11.87
N HIS A 62 24.34 -18.03 -13.13
CA HIS A 62 24.99 -18.65 -14.29
C HIS A 62 26.42 -18.14 -14.52
N LEU A 63 26.80 -17.01 -13.93
CA LEU A 63 28.16 -16.44 -14.03
C LEU A 63 29.16 -17.12 -13.10
N GLY A 64 28.68 -17.80 -12.05
CA GLY A 64 29.49 -18.57 -11.13
C GLY A 64 29.22 -18.28 -9.66
N THR A 65 29.74 -19.15 -8.79
CA THR A 65 29.59 -19.04 -7.32
C THR A 65 30.18 -17.76 -6.73
N PRO A 66 31.36 -17.25 -7.17
CA PRO A 66 31.91 -16.00 -6.63
C PRO A 66 31.02 -14.79 -6.90
N GLN A 67 30.41 -14.71 -8.08
CA GLN A 67 29.52 -13.63 -8.49
C GLN A 67 28.23 -13.66 -7.68
N LEU A 68 27.68 -14.85 -7.45
CA LEU A 68 26.50 -15.05 -6.59
C LEU A 68 26.77 -14.68 -5.13
N ALA A 69 27.97 -14.99 -4.61
CA ALA A 69 28.39 -14.56 -3.28
C ALA A 69 28.50 -13.02 -3.20
N GLY A 70 29.05 -12.39 -4.24
CA GLY A 70 29.07 -10.92 -4.36
C GLY A 70 27.67 -10.32 -4.37
N LEU A 71 26.73 -10.91 -5.11
CA LEU A 71 25.32 -10.50 -5.12
C LEU A 71 24.68 -10.58 -3.73
N ALA A 72 24.97 -11.63 -2.95
CA ALA A 72 24.40 -11.75 -1.60
C ALA A 72 24.86 -10.62 -0.66
N VAL A 73 26.14 -10.23 -0.75
CA VAL A 73 26.70 -9.12 0.04
C VAL A 73 26.12 -7.79 -0.43
N ALA A 74 26.15 -7.53 -1.74
CA ALA A 74 25.57 -6.32 -2.34
C ALA A 74 24.07 -6.20 -2.03
N GLY A 75 23.34 -7.30 -2.13
CA GLY A 75 21.92 -7.40 -1.80
C GLY A 75 21.64 -7.05 -0.34
N SER A 76 22.46 -7.51 0.61
CA SER A 76 22.30 -7.16 2.03
C SER A 76 22.46 -5.65 2.29
N ILE A 77 23.41 -5.01 1.61
CA ILE A 77 23.60 -3.56 1.65
C ILE A 77 22.39 -2.85 1.03
N LEU A 78 21.95 -3.31 -0.14
CA LEU A 78 20.80 -2.75 -0.86
C LEU A 78 19.50 -2.87 -0.03
N LEU A 79 19.25 -4.01 0.61
CA LEU A 79 18.09 -4.18 1.51
C LEU A 79 18.15 -3.20 2.69
N THR A 80 19.33 -2.96 3.25
CA THR A 80 19.51 -2.00 4.33
C THR A 80 19.21 -0.57 3.86
N ALA A 81 19.75 -0.18 2.71
CA ALA A 81 19.45 1.11 2.09
C ALA A 81 17.96 1.27 1.76
N HIS A 82 17.33 0.21 1.22
CA HIS A 82 15.90 0.18 0.94
C HIS A 82 15.06 0.36 2.21
N ALA A 83 15.44 -0.29 3.32
CA ALA A 83 14.77 -0.13 4.61
C ALA A 83 14.84 1.32 5.13
N LEU A 84 15.96 2.02 4.96
CA LEU A 84 16.10 3.44 5.31
C LEU A 84 15.17 4.32 4.45
N CYS A 85 15.11 4.05 3.15
CA CYS A 85 14.20 4.75 2.24
C CYS A 85 12.73 4.52 2.62
N ILE A 86 12.34 3.28 2.93
CA ILE A 86 11.00 2.93 3.40
C ILE A 86 10.67 3.65 4.70
N PHE A 87 11.60 3.67 5.65
CA PHE A 87 11.43 4.36 6.92
C PHE A 87 11.12 5.85 6.70
N LEU A 88 11.91 6.51 5.84
CA LEU A 88 11.70 7.91 5.50
C LEU A 88 10.35 8.13 4.80
N ALA A 89 9.98 7.26 3.86
CA ALA A 89 8.73 7.34 3.12
C ALA A 89 7.52 7.24 4.06
N TYR A 90 7.46 6.22 4.92
CA TYR A 90 6.36 6.06 5.87
C TYR A 90 6.37 7.12 6.98
N GLY A 91 7.55 7.53 7.45
CA GLY A 91 7.68 8.60 8.44
C GLY A 91 7.12 9.94 7.92
N THR A 92 7.48 10.30 6.68
CA THR A 92 6.94 11.49 6.00
C THR A 92 5.45 11.36 5.75
N THR A 93 4.98 10.19 5.28
CA THR A 93 3.55 9.93 5.06
C THR A 93 2.74 10.13 6.34
N ALA A 94 3.22 9.63 7.48
CA ALA A 94 2.57 9.81 8.77
C ALA A 94 2.57 11.29 9.21
N ALA A 95 3.66 12.03 8.97
CA ALA A 95 3.75 13.46 9.28
C ALA A 95 2.77 14.29 8.44
N VAL A 96 2.75 14.07 7.13
CA VAL A 96 1.83 14.72 6.18
C VAL A 96 0.37 14.39 6.51
N ALA A 97 0.07 13.12 6.82
CA ALA A 97 -1.28 12.70 7.19
C ALA A 97 -1.80 13.40 8.46
N ARG A 98 -0.94 13.65 9.46
CA ARG A 98 -1.32 14.40 10.66
C ARG A 98 -1.66 15.85 10.37
N LEU A 99 -0.89 16.52 9.50
CA LEU A 99 -1.13 17.92 9.13
C LEU A 99 -2.40 18.08 8.28
N LEU A 100 -2.58 17.19 7.31
CA LEU A 100 -3.82 17.12 6.53
C LEU A 100 -5.03 16.84 7.44
N GLY A 101 -4.90 15.93 8.41
CA GLY A 101 -5.96 15.65 9.39
C GLY A 101 -6.28 16.83 10.31
N ALA A 102 -5.36 17.77 10.51
CA ALA A 102 -5.57 19.01 11.26
C ALA A 102 -6.10 20.18 10.40
N GLY A 103 -6.27 19.98 9.09
CA GLY A 103 -6.70 21.02 8.14
C GLY A 103 -5.57 21.97 7.69
N ASP A 104 -4.32 21.68 8.05
CA ASP A 104 -3.14 22.48 7.65
C ASP A 104 -2.53 21.93 6.35
N GLU A 105 -3.18 22.25 5.23
CA GLU A 105 -2.72 21.82 3.90
C GLU A 105 -1.39 22.48 3.49
N ALA A 106 -1.16 23.73 3.90
CA ALA A 106 0.06 24.47 3.59
C ALA A 106 1.28 23.87 4.32
N GLY A 107 1.12 23.56 5.61
CA GLY A 107 2.14 22.85 6.39
C GLY A 107 2.38 21.44 5.86
N ALA A 108 1.34 20.72 5.45
CA ALA A 108 1.45 19.39 4.84
C ALA A 108 2.28 19.42 3.54
N ALA A 109 2.02 20.39 2.66
CA ALA A 109 2.78 20.55 1.41
C ALA A 109 4.25 20.87 1.67
N HIS A 110 4.54 21.75 2.65
CA HIS A 110 5.91 22.09 3.01
C HIS A 110 6.68 20.87 3.54
N GLN A 111 6.06 20.09 4.44
CA GLN A 111 6.65 18.85 4.97
C GLN A 111 6.84 17.79 3.88
N ALA A 112 5.91 17.66 2.93
CA ALA A 112 6.05 16.75 1.81
C ALA A 112 7.26 17.11 0.92
N VAL A 113 7.44 18.40 0.61
CA VAL A 113 8.59 18.87 -0.18
C VAL A 113 9.90 18.67 0.58
N GLN A 114 9.93 18.92 1.89
CA GLN A 114 11.10 18.63 2.73
C GLN A 114 11.45 17.14 2.71
N GLY A 115 10.45 16.27 2.84
CA GLY A 115 10.62 14.82 2.72
C GLY A 115 11.14 14.40 1.34
N LEU A 116 10.67 15.06 0.27
CA LEU A 116 11.15 14.80 -1.10
C LEU A 116 12.62 15.20 -1.28
N TRP A 117 13.04 16.35 -0.74
CA TRP A 117 14.44 16.77 -0.74
C TRP A 117 15.33 15.83 0.09
N LEU A 118 14.87 15.43 1.27
CA LEU A 118 15.56 14.46 2.11
C LEU A 118 15.72 13.11 1.41
N GLY A 119 14.64 12.60 0.80
CA GLY A 119 14.65 11.33 0.09
C GLY A 119 15.51 11.36 -1.16
N GLY A 120 15.40 12.43 -1.96
CA GLY A 120 16.25 12.64 -3.12
C GLY A 120 17.73 12.77 -2.74
N GLY A 121 18.03 13.56 -1.71
CA GLY A 121 19.40 13.71 -1.20
C GLY A 121 19.98 12.41 -0.67
N LEU A 122 19.21 11.66 0.13
CA LEU A 122 19.61 10.33 0.60
C LEU A 122 19.87 9.38 -0.57
N GLY A 123 18.99 9.38 -1.58
CA GLY A 123 19.16 8.56 -2.79
C GLY A 123 20.43 8.90 -3.57
N VAL A 124 20.73 10.19 -3.74
CA VAL A 124 21.97 10.64 -4.40
C VAL A 124 23.20 10.23 -3.61
N VAL A 125 23.19 10.40 -2.29
CA VAL A 125 24.32 9.98 -1.43
C VAL A 125 24.54 8.47 -1.52
N LEU A 126 23.47 7.68 -1.44
CA LEU A 126 23.56 6.22 -1.57
C LEU A 126 24.10 5.81 -2.95
N ALA A 127 23.64 6.46 -4.03
CA ALA A 127 24.11 6.19 -5.38
C ALA A 127 25.56 6.65 -5.65
N ALA A 128 26.06 7.61 -4.88
CA ALA A 128 27.44 8.09 -4.98
C ALA A 128 28.43 7.26 -4.14
N VAL A 129 27.95 6.69 -3.03
CA VAL A 129 28.76 5.89 -2.09
C VAL A 129 28.75 4.40 -2.43
N GLY A 130 27.64 3.89 -2.96
CA GLY A 130 27.48 2.51 -3.43
C GLY A 130 28.01 2.30 -4.84
#